data_AF-A0A1Y3BRE1-F1
#
_entry.id   AF-A0A1Y3BRE1-F1
#
_cell.length_a   1.000
_cell.length_b   1.000
_cell.length_c   1.000
_cell.angle_alpha   90.00
_cell.angle_beta   90.00
_cell.angle_gamma   90.00
#
_symmetry.space_group_name_H-M   'P 1'
#
loop_
_entity.id
_entity.type
_entity.pdbx_description
1 polymer ?
#
loop_
_entity_poly.entity_id
_entity_poly.type
_entity_poly.pdbx_seq_one_letter_code
_entity_poly.pdbx_strand_id
1 'polypeptide(L)'
;RNRTSIIQELTEHNNELEKLKSTIGKKSSELERLQLHIKQAVVAQKEAKVLVGSLIEPPLNLLPKQAQEKISPENEKITISRYNHNECQMYNCFDYSRCSLFSSFYVFIYNDDHDHGDSSIDGIIYDKFRSNIHVTDDPRIACIYLLIISEHFPYLNDRIRFQNYLENLSYWAGDGRNHIIFNLNEKIDLNSIDLNIKNAILVQNQFDSSSLRHSFDLVIPNVQIIHSIGLNFNGKNSTPQLSPAKRKYFLTFLGRIIDENSDNNNNSYDNNIPLIIKNTMMNLLTKHNVVNHNEFLFDFDCDEKTKKLCDNQTIILLESTFTLIPIVVNDNVHHRKNSFYHDFYLRLFNALSTGSIPIIISNNKISLPFEDVIDWQKASIRLPVARITELYVLLKTYTDADIIELRRYGMHYYRTYFANLDQFIATFFAYFGTYRLQIPPSSPPGYRSIYYYNQPKYDISTNTSDPLLPNSFLYDNNDPSDGDEFLGPIEPPFASISYCRNYSITINYLYSIWNDISLTPFHTFPSLPFDPVLPSESKFIGSSYGFRPIGAGLGGS
;
A
#
# COMPACT_ATOMS: atom_id res chain seq x y z
N ARG A 1 -80.96 -23.16 52.74
CA ARG A 1 -79.50 -23.38 52.69
C ARG A 1 -78.89 -23.18 51.29
N ASN A 2 -79.56 -22.54 50.32
CA ASN A 2 -79.06 -22.43 48.93
C ASN A 2 -78.76 -21.01 48.41
N ARG A 3 -78.99 -19.94 49.18
CA ARG A 3 -78.81 -18.57 48.66
C ARG A 3 -77.36 -18.09 48.74
N THR A 4 -76.63 -18.47 49.79
CA THR A 4 -75.25 -18.04 50.01
C THR A 4 -74.24 -18.73 49.10
N SER A 5 -74.42 -20.02 48.80
CA SER A 5 -73.54 -20.74 47.85
C SER A 5 -73.71 -20.22 46.42
N ILE A 6 -74.95 -19.95 45.99
CA ILE A 6 -75.24 -19.39 44.67
C ILE A 6 -74.66 -17.97 44.54
N ILE A 7 -74.70 -17.16 45.60
CA ILE A 7 -74.08 -15.83 45.59
C ILE A 7 -72.56 -15.93 45.50
N GLN A 8 -71.93 -16.86 46.22
CA GLN A 8 -70.48 -17.08 46.15
C GLN A 8 -70.05 -17.54 44.75
N GLU A 9 -70.76 -18.51 44.18
CA GLU A 9 -70.53 -18.99 42.82
C GLU A 9 -70.71 -17.88 41.78
N LEU A 10 -71.71 -17.01 41.95
CA LEU A 10 -71.95 -15.86 41.08
C LEU A 10 -70.84 -14.79 41.21
N THR A 11 -70.26 -14.61 42.41
CA THR A 11 -69.09 -13.71 42.60
C THR A 11 -67.81 -14.29 42.00
N GLU A 12 -67.59 -15.60 42.08
CA GLU A 12 -66.45 -16.27 41.46
C GLU A 12 -66.53 -16.18 39.93
N HIS A 13 -67.68 -16.46 39.34
CA HIS A 13 -67.92 -16.32 37.90
C HIS A 13 -67.78 -14.86 37.43
N ASN A 14 -68.21 -13.88 38.22
CA ASN A 14 -67.99 -12.46 37.89
C ASN A 14 -66.51 -12.06 37.95
N ASN A 15 -65.75 -12.58 38.92
CA ASN A 15 -64.31 -12.33 39.00
C ASN A 15 -63.56 -12.98 37.84
N GLU A 16 -63.97 -14.17 37.39
CA GLU A 16 -63.44 -14.80 36.18
C GLU A 16 -63.79 -13.99 34.92
N LEU A 17 -65.02 -13.48 34.82
CA LEU A 17 -65.43 -12.59 33.71
C LEU A 17 -64.60 -11.31 33.67
N GLU A 18 -64.31 -10.67 34.80
CA GLU A 18 -63.45 -9.49 34.89
C GLU A 18 -62.00 -9.80 34.48
N LYS A 19 -61.46 -10.94 34.93
CA LYS A 19 -60.13 -11.41 34.51
C LYS A 19 -60.07 -11.66 33.00
N LEU A 20 -61.08 -12.33 32.44
CA LEU A 20 -61.18 -12.60 31.01
C LEU A 20 -61.32 -11.32 30.19
N LYS A 21 -62.07 -10.32 30.66
CA LYS A 21 -62.14 -9.01 30.00
C LYS A 21 -60.80 -8.29 30.00
N SER A 22 -60.07 -8.33 31.11
CA SER A 22 -58.73 -7.73 31.21
C SER A 22 -57.73 -8.41 30.27
N THR A 23 -57.74 -9.75 30.19
CA THR A 23 -56.87 -10.48 29.26
C THR A 23 -57.23 -10.24 27.80
N ILE A 24 -58.52 -10.16 27.46
CA ILE A 24 -58.98 -9.77 26.11
C ILE A 24 -58.49 -8.37 25.77
N GLY A 25 -58.59 -7.41 26.69
CA GLY A 25 -58.08 -6.04 26.51
C GLY A 25 -56.58 -6.04 26.21
N LYS A 26 -55.76 -6.72 27.03
CA LYS A 26 -54.31 -6.84 26.81
C LYS A 26 -53.98 -7.51 25.47
N LYS A 27 -54.68 -8.59 25.12
CA LYS A 27 -54.46 -9.30 23.85
C LYS A 27 -54.87 -8.47 22.64
N SER A 28 -55.93 -7.66 22.76
CA SER A 28 -56.34 -6.73 21.69
C SER A 28 -55.29 -5.64 21.44
N SER A 29 -54.74 -5.02 22.51
CA SER A 29 -53.67 -4.04 22.37
C SER A 29 -52.37 -4.64 21.82
N GLU A 30 -52.06 -5.89 22.20
CA GLU A 30 -50.90 -6.62 21.68
C GLU A 30 -51.07 -6.90 20.18
N LEU A 31 -52.28 -7.26 19.75
CA LEU A 31 -52.60 -7.51 18.34
C LEU A 31 -52.50 -6.24 17.50
N GLU A 32 -53.03 -5.11 17.97
CA GLU A 32 -52.90 -3.81 17.29
C GLU A 32 -51.44 -3.39 17.15
N ARG A 33 -50.64 -3.57 18.21
CA ARG A 33 -49.19 -3.32 18.17
C ARG A 33 -48.50 -4.20 17.12
N LEU A 34 -48.80 -5.49 17.08
CA LEU A 34 -48.24 -6.42 16.08
C LEU A 34 -48.64 -6.06 14.65
N GLN A 35 -49.89 -5.64 14.41
CA GLN A 35 -50.33 -5.17 13.09
C GLN A 35 -49.53 -3.95 12.62
N LEU A 36 -49.23 -3.02 13.53
CA LEU A 36 -48.41 -1.85 13.23
C LEU A 36 -46.97 -2.25 12.87
N HIS A 37 -46.38 -3.19 13.62
CA HIS A 37 -45.05 -3.75 13.30
C HIS A 37 -45.00 -4.40 11.92
N ILE A 38 -45.99 -5.21 11.56
CA ILE A 38 -46.04 -5.86 10.24
C ILE A 38 -46.14 -4.82 9.13
N LYS A 39 -46.97 -3.79 9.30
CA LYS A 39 -47.09 -2.70 8.32
C LYS A 39 -45.76 -1.97 8.12
N GLN A 40 -45.06 -1.62 9.20
CA GLN A 40 -43.75 -0.97 9.13
C GLN A 40 -42.70 -1.88 8.47
N ALA A 41 -42.64 -3.16 8.84
CA ALA A 41 -41.70 -4.12 8.27
C ALA A 41 -41.92 -4.30 6.75
N VAL A 42 -43.18 -4.32 6.29
CA VAL A 42 -43.50 -4.41 4.86
C VAL A 42 -43.05 -3.16 4.09
N VAL A 43 -43.19 -1.96 4.68
CA VAL A 43 -42.71 -0.71 4.06
C VAL A 43 -41.19 -0.72 3.98
N ALA A 44 -40.50 -1.03 5.08
CA ALA A 44 -39.04 -1.12 5.11
C ALA A 44 -38.51 -2.15 4.09
N GLN A 45 -39.16 -3.31 3.96
CA GLN A 45 -38.78 -4.32 2.97
C GLN A 45 -38.96 -3.82 1.53
N LYS A 46 -40.03 -3.08 1.23
CA LYS A 46 -40.26 -2.50 -0.10
C LYS A 46 -39.20 -1.45 -0.43
N GLU A 47 -38.89 -0.56 0.52
CA GLU A 47 -37.82 0.44 0.35
C GLU A 47 -36.47 -0.24 0.10
N ALA A 48 -36.14 -1.27 0.87
CA ALA A 48 -34.91 -2.01 0.70
C ALA A 48 -34.81 -2.70 -0.68
N LYS A 49 -35.91 -3.27 -1.19
CA LYS A 49 -35.95 -3.84 -2.56
C LYS A 49 -35.74 -2.79 -3.64
N VAL A 50 -36.31 -1.60 -3.49
CA VAL A 50 -36.11 -0.48 -4.43
C VAL A 50 -34.65 -0.01 -4.41
N LEU A 51 -34.04 0.10 -3.22
CA LEU A 51 -32.63 0.45 -3.08
C LEU A 51 -31.72 -0.57 -3.76
N VAL A 52 -31.92 -1.87 -3.50
CA VAL A 52 -31.13 -2.93 -4.13
C VAL A 52 -31.28 -2.91 -5.65
N GLY A 53 -32.49 -2.69 -6.18
CA GLY A 53 -32.75 -2.59 -7.62
C GLY A 53 -32.12 -1.37 -8.31
N SER A 54 -31.66 -0.37 -7.55
CA SER A 54 -30.94 0.81 -8.08
C SER A 54 -29.42 0.66 -8.11
N LEU A 55 -28.89 -0.42 -7.50
CA LEU A 55 -27.46 -0.69 -7.49
C LEU A 55 -27.06 -1.33 -8.83
N ILE A 56 -26.18 -0.65 -9.56
CA ILE A 56 -25.64 -1.15 -10.83
C ILE A 56 -24.66 -2.28 -10.51
N GLU A 57 -24.92 -3.48 -11.01
CA GLU A 57 -23.96 -4.58 -10.96
C GLU A 57 -22.77 -4.27 -11.88
N PRO A 58 -21.53 -4.62 -11.47
CA PRO A 58 -20.37 -4.46 -12.34
C PRO A 58 -20.60 -5.25 -13.64
N PRO A 59 -20.12 -4.75 -14.79
CA PRO A 59 -20.19 -5.52 -16.03
C PRO A 59 -19.44 -6.84 -15.86
N LEU A 60 -19.86 -7.87 -16.59
CA LEU A 60 -19.15 -9.14 -16.63
C LEU A 60 -17.67 -8.92 -16.92
N ASN A 61 -16.80 -9.69 -16.26
CA ASN A 61 -15.35 -9.62 -16.48
C ASN A 61 -15.03 -9.72 -17.96
N LEU A 62 -14.51 -8.63 -18.51
CA LEU A 62 -14.01 -8.61 -19.88
C LEU A 62 -12.66 -9.29 -19.89
N LEU A 63 -12.63 -10.56 -20.29
CA LEU A 63 -11.37 -11.26 -20.56
C LEU A 63 -10.72 -10.64 -21.82
N PRO A 64 -9.39 -10.55 -21.87
CA PRO A 64 -8.69 -10.14 -23.07
C PRO A 64 -9.17 -11.00 -24.26
N LYS A 65 -9.46 -10.36 -25.40
CA LYS A 65 -9.64 -11.12 -26.66
C LYS A 65 -8.36 -11.93 -26.90
N GLN A 66 -8.52 -13.12 -27.49
CA GLN A 66 -7.50 -14.15 -27.76
C GLN A 66 -6.04 -13.65 -27.80
N ALA A 67 -5.11 -14.46 -27.25
CA ALA A 67 -3.68 -14.20 -27.23
C ALA A 67 -3.20 -13.60 -28.57
N GLN A 68 -2.45 -12.51 -28.49
CA GLN A 68 -1.98 -11.75 -29.65
C GLN A 68 -1.40 -12.72 -30.70
N GLU A 69 -2.06 -12.83 -31.85
CA GLU A 69 -1.52 -13.59 -32.97
C GLU A 69 -0.19 -12.97 -33.38
N LYS A 70 0.85 -13.80 -33.59
CA LYS A 70 2.12 -13.33 -34.16
C LYS A 70 1.79 -12.63 -35.48
N ILE A 71 1.99 -11.32 -35.52
CA ILE A 71 1.76 -10.50 -36.72
C ILE A 71 2.61 -11.09 -37.84
N SER A 72 2.00 -11.45 -38.96
CA SER A 72 2.72 -11.94 -40.13
C SER A 72 3.66 -10.84 -40.66
N PRO A 73 4.84 -11.20 -41.20
CA PRO A 73 5.84 -10.23 -41.69
C PRO A 73 5.33 -9.32 -42.82
N GLU A 74 4.20 -9.65 -43.46
CA GLU A 74 3.56 -8.79 -44.48
C GLU A 74 2.82 -7.58 -43.88
N ASN A 75 2.34 -7.67 -42.63
CA ASN A 75 1.68 -6.58 -41.91
C ASN A 75 2.66 -5.69 -41.13
N GLU A 76 3.92 -6.12 -40.95
CA GLU A 76 4.96 -5.32 -40.30
C GLU A 76 5.18 -3.97 -40.99
N LYS A 77 4.98 -3.87 -42.31
CA LYS A 77 5.16 -2.59 -43.03
C LYS A 77 4.15 -1.50 -42.65
N ILE A 78 3.03 -1.85 -42.02
CA ILE A 78 1.97 -0.89 -41.64
C ILE A 78 2.05 -0.52 -40.14
N THR A 79 2.67 -1.37 -39.31
CA THR A 79 2.78 -1.16 -37.85
C THR A 79 4.21 -1.21 -37.31
N ILE A 80 5.22 -0.81 -38.10
CA ILE A 80 6.50 -0.39 -37.51
C ILE A 80 6.20 0.76 -36.57
N SER A 81 6.43 0.54 -35.28
CA SER A 81 6.45 1.56 -34.23
C SER A 81 7.24 2.78 -34.73
N ARG A 82 6.53 3.83 -35.16
CA ARG A 82 7.11 5.10 -35.64
C ARG A 82 7.72 5.95 -34.51
N TYR A 83 7.68 5.45 -33.27
CA TYR A 83 8.08 6.21 -32.10
C TYR A 83 9.48 5.80 -31.66
N ASN A 84 10.33 6.79 -31.45
CA ASN A 84 11.61 6.57 -30.78
C ASN A 84 11.34 6.01 -29.38
N HIS A 85 12.18 5.08 -28.91
CA HIS A 85 12.07 4.47 -27.58
C HIS A 85 11.84 5.51 -26.46
N ASN A 86 12.48 6.67 -26.59
CA ASN A 86 12.44 7.79 -25.64
C ASN A 86 11.09 8.55 -25.60
N GLU A 87 10.18 8.32 -26.56
CA GLU A 87 8.86 8.96 -26.64
C GLU A 87 7.73 8.05 -26.14
N CYS A 88 8.05 6.88 -25.57
CA CYS A 88 7.05 5.98 -25.01
C CYS A 88 6.41 6.53 -23.74
N GLN A 89 5.08 6.55 -23.75
CA GLN A 89 4.18 6.91 -22.68
C GLN A 89 3.07 5.86 -22.59
N MET A 90 2.28 5.88 -21.51
CA MET A 90 1.26 4.85 -21.31
C MET A 90 0.19 4.83 -22.42
N TYR A 91 -0.19 5.95 -23.03
CA TYR A 91 -1.24 5.94 -24.06
C TYR A 91 -0.77 5.47 -25.45
N ASN A 92 0.54 5.48 -25.75
CA ASN A 92 1.06 5.14 -27.09
C ASN A 92 1.74 3.77 -27.13
N CYS A 93 2.45 3.37 -26.06
CA CYS A 93 3.24 2.14 -26.01
C CYS A 93 2.59 1.02 -25.17
N PHE A 94 1.49 1.29 -24.46
CA PHE A 94 0.75 0.28 -23.68
C PHE A 94 -0.63 0.01 -24.27
N ASP A 95 -1.06 -1.25 -24.29
CA ASP A 95 -2.38 -1.68 -24.77
C ASP A 95 -3.35 -1.92 -23.61
N TYR A 96 -4.24 -0.94 -23.38
CA TYR A 96 -5.29 -1.01 -22.37
C TYR A 96 -6.39 -2.03 -22.67
N SER A 97 -6.51 -2.53 -23.89
CA SER A 97 -7.61 -3.45 -24.27
C SER A 97 -7.59 -4.79 -23.52
N ARG A 98 -6.43 -5.15 -22.95
CA ARG A 98 -6.23 -6.36 -22.13
C ARG A 98 -6.41 -6.13 -20.63
N CYS A 99 -6.51 -4.87 -20.22
CA CYS A 99 -6.51 -4.45 -18.81
C CYS A 99 -7.79 -3.66 -18.54
N SER A 100 -8.93 -4.36 -18.50
CA SER A 100 -10.22 -3.72 -18.21
C SER A 100 -10.25 -3.24 -16.77
N LEU A 101 -10.77 -2.01 -16.57
CA LEU A 101 -10.99 -1.44 -15.25
C LEU A 101 -11.84 -2.35 -14.35
N PHE A 102 -12.81 -3.06 -14.94
CA PHE A 102 -13.75 -3.92 -14.21
C PHE A 102 -13.26 -5.36 -14.02
N SER A 103 -12.12 -5.72 -14.60
CA SER A 103 -11.52 -7.06 -14.46
C SER A 103 -10.45 -7.08 -13.37
N SER A 104 -10.23 -8.24 -12.78
CA SER A 104 -9.11 -8.46 -11.86
C SER A 104 -7.77 -8.23 -12.56
N PHE A 105 -6.83 -7.62 -11.83
CA PHE A 105 -5.47 -7.42 -12.31
C PHE A 105 -4.68 -8.73 -12.23
N TYR A 106 -4.40 -9.32 -13.40
CA TYR A 106 -3.60 -10.54 -13.56
C TYR A 106 -2.28 -10.29 -14.29
N VAL A 107 -1.22 -10.95 -13.82
CA VAL A 107 0.13 -10.89 -14.38
C VAL A 107 0.62 -12.30 -14.67
N PHE A 108 1.13 -12.53 -15.88
CA PHE A 108 1.78 -13.78 -16.24
C PHE A 108 3.29 -13.60 -16.17
N ILE A 109 3.97 -14.49 -15.45
CA ILE A 109 5.43 -14.47 -15.32
C ILE A 109 6.01 -15.47 -16.31
N TYR A 110 6.99 -15.04 -17.11
CA TYR A 110 7.74 -15.98 -17.94
C TYR A 110 8.51 -16.97 -17.06
N ASN A 111 8.36 -18.25 -17.35
CA ASN A 111 9.16 -19.28 -16.73
C ASN A 111 10.58 -19.15 -17.26
N ASP A 112 11.53 -18.94 -16.37
CA ASP A 112 12.92 -19.21 -16.71
C ASP A 112 13.10 -20.73 -16.63
N ASP A 113 13.36 -21.38 -17.76
CA ASP A 113 13.70 -22.81 -17.81
C ASP A 113 15.07 -23.08 -17.17
N HIS A 114 15.80 -22.01 -16.79
CA HIS A 114 17.04 -22.09 -16.07
C HIS A 114 16.78 -22.27 -14.58
N ASP A 115 17.20 -23.43 -14.07
CA ASP A 115 17.14 -23.86 -12.67
C ASP A 115 17.76 -22.77 -11.77
N HIS A 116 16.92 -21.84 -11.29
CA HIS A 116 17.26 -20.92 -10.21
C HIS A 116 17.41 -21.79 -8.99
N GLY A 117 18.60 -22.36 -8.75
CA GLY A 117 18.80 -23.35 -7.70
C GLY A 117 18.07 -22.92 -6.43
N ASP A 118 17.18 -23.78 -5.93
CA ASP A 118 16.11 -23.53 -4.92
C ASP A 118 16.55 -22.78 -3.64
N SER A 119 17.85 -22.58 -3.44
CA SER A 119 18.48 -21.90 -2.29
C SER A 119 19.11 -20.54 -2.61
N SER A 120 19.08 -20.09 -3.87
CA SER A 120 19.59 -18.78 -4.27
C SER A 120 18.61 -17.66 -3.90
N ILE A 121 19.14 -16.46 -3.63
CA ILE A 121 18.32 -15.26 -3.32
C ILE A 121 17.36 -14.96 -4.48
N ASP A 122 17.81 -15.14 -5.72
CA ASP A 122 17.02 -14.95 -6.93
C ASP A 122 15.81 -15.91 -6.97
N GLY A 123 16.00 -17.18 -6.59
CA GLY A 123 14.92 -18.17 -6.49
C GLY A 123 13.87 -17.78 -5.45
N ILE A 124 14.30 -17.34 -4.26
CA ILE A 124 13.39 -16.86 -3.20
C ILE A 124 12.54 -15.68 -3.70
N ILE A 125 13.17 -14.72 -4.40
CA ILE A 125 12.46 -13.57 -4.96
C ILE A 125 11.43 -14.04 -5.99
N TYR A 126 11.83 -14.93 -6.90
CA TYR A 126 10.96 -15.46 -7.94
C TYR A 126 9.74 -16.22 -7.38
N ASP A 127 9.94 -17.08 -6.38
CA ASP A 127 8.86 -17.80 -5.69
C ASP A 127 7.88 -16.86 -4.99
N LYS A 128 8.41 -15.76 -4.43
CA LYS A 128 7.60 -14.72 -3.80
C LYS A 128 6.80 -13.90 -4.81
N PHE A 129 7.32 -13.68 -6.01
CA PHE A 129 6.53 -13.12 -7.10
C PHE A 129 5.41 -14.08 -7.50
N ARG A 130 5.73 -15.36 -7.75
CA ARG A 130 4.75 -16.38 -8.17
C ARG A 130 3.65 -16.65 -7.15
N SER A 131 3.94 -16.58 -5.86
CA SER A 131 2.95 -16.81 -4.80
C SER A 131 1.98 -15.65 -4.57
N ASN A 132 2.13 -14.52 -5.29
CA ASN A 132 1.25 -13.37 -5.15
C ASN A 132 -0.13 -13.61 -5.80
N ILE A 133 -1.19 -13.04 -5.20
CA ILE A 133 -2.58 -13.16 -5.66
C ILE A 133 -2.82 -12.63 -7.09
N HIS A 134 -1.98 -11.72 -7.57
CA HIS A 134 -2.08 -11.15 -8.91
C HIS A 134 -1.48 -12.04 -10.00
N VAL A 135 -0.74 -13.10 -9.66
CA VAL A 135 -0.10 -13.95 -10.66
C VAL A 135 -1.05 -15.03 -11.17
N THR A 136 -0.99 -15.30 -12.47
CA THR A 136 -1.77 -16.36 -13.12
C THR A 136 -0.90 -17.26 -13.99
N ASP A 137 -1.25 -18.55 -14.03
CA ASP A 137 -0.63 -19.53 -14.92
C ASP A 137 -1.19 -19.45 -16.35
N ASP A 138 -2.37 -18.84 -16.56
CA ASP A 138 -2.97 -18.72 -17.89
C ASP A 138 -2.58 -17.38 -18.56
N PRO A 139 -1.71 -17.39 -19.58
CA PRO A 139 -1.25 -16.17 -20.24
C PRO A 139 -2.35 -15.44 -21.04
N ARG A 140 -3.49 -16.09 -21.30
CA ARG A 140 -4.59 -15.50 -22.08
C ARG A 140 -5.37 -14.48 -21.27
N ILE A 141 -5.51 -14.71 -19.96
CA ILE A 141 -6.25 -13.81 -19.06
C ILE A 141 -5.35 -12.73 -18.43
N ALA A 142 -4.03 -12.84 -18.61
CA ALA A 142 -3.08 -11.87 -18.08
C ALA A 142 -3.19 -10.51 -18.77
N CYS A 143 -3.18 -9.45 -17.98
CA CYS A 143 -3.15 -8.06 -18.45
C CYS A 143 -1.70 -7.64 -18.78
N ILE A 144 -0.74 -8.08 -17.97
CA ILE A 144 0.70 -7.79 -18.09
C ILE A 144 1.51 -9.07 -18.15
N TYR A 145 2.61 -9.04 -18.92
CA TYR A 145 3.63 -10.08 -18.95
C TYR A 145 4.89 -9.61 -18.23
N LEU A 146 5.40 -10.40 -17.29
CA LEU A 146 6.57 -10.08 -16.49
C LEU A 146 7.74 -11.00 -16.87
N LEU A 147 8.86 -10.38 -17.27
CA LEU A 147 10.14 -11.04 -17.46
C LEU A 147 11.08 -10.62 -16.33
N ILE A 148 11.56 -11.57 -15.54
CA ILE A 148 12.49 -11.31 -14.44
C ILE A 148 13.90 -11.70 -14.90
N ILE A 149 14.84 -10.76 -14.85
CA ILE A 149 16.24 -10.97 -15.24
C ILE A 149 17.08 -10.98 -13.97
N SER A 150 17.66 -12.14 -13.66
CA SER A 150 18.53 -12.37 -12.50
C SER A 150 20.01 -12.08 -12.82
N GLU A 151 20.87 -12.17 -11.81
CA GLU A 151 22.32 -12.08 -12.00
C GLU A 151 22.87 -13.20 -12.89
N HIS A 152 22.24 -14.37 -12.82
CA HIS A 152 22.67 -15.59 -13.51
C HIS A 152 22.14 -15.71 -14.94
N PHE A 153 21.50 -14.67 -15.46
CA PHE A 153 20.90 -14.71 -16.80
C PHE A 153 21.98 -14.90 -17.88
N PRO A 154 21.92 -15.96 -18.70
CA PRO A 154 23.06 -16.41 -19.52
C PRO A 154 23.41 -15.47 -20.68
N TYR A 155 22.47 -14.60 -21.08
CA TYR A 155 22.62 -13.74 -22.26
C TYR A 155 23.04 -12.30 -21.91
N LEU A 156 23.31 -11.98 -20.64
CA LEU A 156 23.67 -10.62 -20.19
C LEU A 156 24.89 -10.04 -20.94
N ASN A 157 25.86 -10.89 -21.27
CA ASN A 157 27.11 -10.48 -21.93
C ASN A 157 27.01 -10.51 -23.47
N ASP A 158 25.88 -10.95 -24.04
CA ASP A 158 25.71 -11.10 -25.48
C ASP A 158 24.40 -10.47 -25.94
N ARG A 159 24.50 -9.21 -26.37
CA ARG A 159 23.39 -8.39 -26.88
C ARG A 159 22.58 -9.11 -27.96
N ILE A 160 23.23 -9.84 -28.87
CA ILE A 160 22.55 -10.49 -30.01
C ILE A 160 21.71 -11.66 -29.49
N ARG A 161 22.30 -12.50 -28.61
CA ARG A 161 21.55 -13.61 -28.02
C ARG A 161 20.40 -13.13 -27.14
N PHE A 162 20.59 -12.05 -26.40
CA PHE A 162 19.52 -11.47 -25.59
C PHE A 162 18.39 -10.91 -26.48
N GLN A 163 18.71 -10.16 -27.53
CA GLN A 163 17.68 -9.68 -28.47
C GLN A 163 16.89 -10.86 -29.09
N ASN A 164 17.58 -11.90 -29.53
CA ASN A 164 16.94 -13.11 -30.07
C ASN A 164 16.07 -13.83 -29.04
N TYR A 165 16.48 -13.83 -27.77
CA TYR A 165 15.68 -14.40 -26.68
C TYR A 165 14.36 -13.63 -26.52
N LEU A 166 14.40 -12.29 -26.48
CA LEU A 166 13.19 -11.46 -26.37
C LEU A 166 12.23 -11.67 -27.55
N GLU A 167 12.76 -11.71 -28.77
CA GLU A 167 11.94 -11.91 -29.98
C GLU A 167 11.32 -13.31 -30.08
N ASN A 168 11.95 -14.31 -29.45
CA ASN A 168 11.45 -15.69 -29.42
C ASN A 168 10.43 -15.97 -28.30
N LEU A 169 10.22 -15.04 -27.38
CA LEU A 169 9.19 -15.19 -26.34
C LEU A 169 7.81 -15.35 -26.96
N SER A 170 7.04 -16.30 -26.44
CA SER A 170 5.76 -16.74 -27.01
C SER A 170 4.71 -15.63 -27.18
N TYR A 171 4.70 -14.66 -26.26
CA TYR A 171 3.71 -13.56 -26.24
C TYR A 171 4.31 -12.16 -26.47
N TRP A 172 5.59 -12.05 -26.84
CA TRP A 172 6.24 -10.76 -27.09
C TRP A 172 5.61 -9.97 -28.25
N ALA A 173 4.89 -10.66 -29.14
CA ALA A 173 4.13 -10.11 -30.26
C ALA A 173 4.92 -9.12 -31.15
N GLY A 174 6.24 -9.27 -31.17
CA GLY A 174 7.16 -8.47 -31.95
C GLY A 174 7.51 -7.12 -31.34
N ASP A 175 6.61 -6.43 -30.62
CA ASP A 175 6.82 -5.05 -30.19
C ASP A 175 6.88 -4.82 -28.67
N GLY A 176 6.72 -5.87 -27.85
CA GLY A 176 6.91 -5.80 -26.40
C GLY A 176 5.82 -5.04 -25.64
N ARG A 177 4.66 -4.74 -26.24
CA ARG A 177 3.56 -4.07 -25.51
C ARG A 177 3.08 -4.91 -24.33
N ASN A 178 2.71 -4.26 -23.24
CA ASN A 178 2.26 -4.89 -21.99
C ASN A 178 3.31 -5.81 -21.33
N HIS A 179 4.57 -5.76 -21.77
CA HIS A 179 5.66 -6.47 -21.13
C HIS A 179 6.38 -5.56 -20.14
N ILE A 180 6.76 -6.13 -19.01
CA ILE A 180 7.61 -5.53 -18.01
C ILE A 180 8.89 -6.35 -17.93
N ILE A 181 10.03 -5.69 -18.11
CA ILE A 181 11.35 -6.26 -17.88
C ILE A 181 11.81 -5.82 -16.50
N PHE A 182 11.89 -6.77 -15.58
CA PHE A 182 12.33 -6.57 -14.20
C PHE A 182 13.78 -6.99 -14.05
N ASN A 183 14.67 -6.00 -13.95
CA ASN A 183 16.09 -6.22 -13.76
C ASN A 183 16.42 -6.35 -12.26
N LEU A 184 16.69 -7.57 -11.78
CA LEU A 184 17.20 -7.81 -10.43
C LEU A 184 18.70 -7.51 -10.32
N ASN A 185 19.42 -7.50 -11.45
CA ASN A 185 20.86 -7.38 -11.43
C ASN A 185 21.31 -5.93 -11.20
N GLU A 186 21.84 -5.66 -10.01
CA GLU A 186 22.39 -4.36 -9.62
C GLU A 186 23.64 -3.96 -10.41
N LYS A 187 24.36 -4.92 -10.99
CA LYS A 187 25.66 -4.69 -11.63
C LYS A 187 25.52 -4.27 -13.09
N ILE A 188 24.32 -4.34 -13.65
CA ILE A 188 24.11 -4.13 -15.08
C ILE A 188 22.97 -3.14 -15.26
N ASP A 189 23.27 -2.01 -15.89
CA ASP A 189 22.24 -1.13 -16.43
C ASP A 189 21.84 -1.66 -17.82
N LEU A 190 20.59 -2.09 -17.96
CA LEU A 190 20.11 -2.64 -19.23
C LEU A 190 20.06 -1.59 -20.35
N ASN A 191 19.95 -0.30 -20.00
CA ASN A 191 20.04 0.78 -20.97
C ASN A 191 21.45 0.90 -21.57
N SER A 192 22.49 0.52 -20.83
CA SER A 192 23.88 0.56 -21.32
C SER A 192 24.19 -0.51 -22.37
N ILE A 193 23.34 -1.53 -22.52
CA ILE A 193 23.52 -2.65 -23.46
C ILE A 193 22.90 -2.33 -24.85
N ASP A 194 22.29 -1.14 -25.03
CA ASP A 194 21.61 -0.72 -26.26
C ASP A 194 20.62 -1.78 -26.79
N LEU A 195 19.86 -2.42 -25.89
CA LEU A 195 18.84 -3.41 -26.26
C LEU A 195 17.63 -2.74 -26.90
N ASN A 196 17.07 -3.35 -27.95
CA ASN A 196 15.84 -2.83 -28.55
C ASN A 196 14.62 -3.41 -27.82
N ILE A 197 14.31 -2.78 -26.68
CA ILE A 197 13.20 -3.16 -25.79
C ILE A 197 11.83 -2.69 -26.35
N LYS A 198 11.83 -1.97 -27.49
CA LYS A 198 10.62 -1.46 -28.18
C LYS A 198 9.66 -0.78 -27.18
N ASN A 199 8.46 -1.32 -26.99
CA ASN A 199 7.40 -0.75 -26.15
C ASN A 199 7.32 -1.36 -24.74
N ALA A 200 8.25 -2.22 -24.35
CA ALA A 200 8.21 -2.81 -23.00
C ALA A 200 8.67 -1.81 -21.94
N ILE A 201 8.13 -1.96 -20.74
CA ILE A 201 8.46 -1.14 -19.56
C ILE A 201 9.71 -1.70 -18.91
N LEU A 202 10.67 -0.84 -18.60
CA LEU A 202 11.90 -1.22 -17.91
C LEU A 202 11.79 -0.90 -16.42
N VAL A 203 12.12 -1.87 -15.59
CA VAL A 203 12.15 -1.75 -14.13
C VAL A 203 13.54 -2.10 -13.65
N GLN A 204 14.25 -1.13 -13.08
CA GLN A 204 15.64 -1.32 -12.64
C GLN A 204 16.02 -0.37 -11.50
N ASN A 205 17.17 -0.65 -10.88
CA ASN A 205 17.63 0.05 -9.69
C ASN A 205 18.25 1.43 -9.97
N GLN A 206 18.74 1.64 -11.19
CA GLN A 206 19.45 2.83 -11.61
C GLN A 206 19.04 3.22 -13.03
N PHE A 207 18.98 4.51 -13.30
CA PHE A 207 18.85 5.04 -14.64
C PHE A 207 19.80 6.21 -14.79
N ASP A 208 20.36 6.35 -15.99
CA ASP A 208 20.99 7.60 -16.38
C ASP A 208 19.92 8.68 -16.56
N SER A 209 20.27 9.94 -16.26
CA SER A 209 19.31 11.06 -16.24
C SER A 209 18.53 11.25 -17.54
N SER A 210 19.10 10.85 -18.68
CA SER A 210 18.50 10.93 -20.01
C SER A 210 17.81 9.65 -20.48
N SER A 211 17.97 8.52 -19.79
CA SER A 211 17.43 7.22 -20.22
C SER A 211 16.13 6.83 -19.52
N LEU A 212 15.80 7.47 -18.39
CA LEU A 212 14.54 7.24 -17.68
C LEU A 212 13.35 7.85 -18.44
N ARG A 213 12.46 6.99 -18.95
CA ARG A 213 11.16 7.41 -19.48
C ARG A 213 10.21 7.68 -18.32
N HIS A 214 10.14 8.94 -17.91
CA HIS A 214 9.31 9.38 -16.78
C HIS A 214 7.85 9.00 -17.02
N SER A 215 7.18 8.53 -15.97
CA SER A 215 5.81 8.04 -16.06
C SER A 215 5.62 6.89 -17.07
N PHE A 216 6.67 6.13 -17.39
CA PHE A 216 6.59 4.88 -18.15
C PHE A 216 7.44 3.79 -17.50
N ASP A 217 8.75 4.02 -17.37
CA ASP A 217 9.67 3.15 -16.64
C ASP A 217 9.53 3.33 -15.11
N LEU A 218 10.09 2.39 -14.35
CA LEU A 218 10.04 2.41 -12.89
C LEU A 218 11.44 2.22 -12.28
N VAL A 219 11.79 3.13 -11.39
CA VAL A 219 12.95 2.98 -10.49
C VAL A 219 12.51 2.19 -9.26
N ILE A 220 13.16 1.05 -9.05
CA ILE A 220 12.99 0.22 -7.86
C ILE A 220 14.24 0.34 -6.97
N PRO A 221 14.14 0.05 -5.67
CA PRO A 221 15.33 -0.14 -4.88
C PRO A 221 15.94 -1.51 -5.16
N ASN A 222 17.16 -1.69 -4.68
CA ASN A 222 17.77 -3.00 -4.64
C ASN A 222 16.95 -3.98 -3.75
N VAL A 223 16.37 -5.00 -4.40
CA VAL A 223 15.56 -6.05 -3.77
C VAL A 223 16.39 -6.94 -2.82
N GLN A 224 17.66 -7.18 -3.13
CA GLN A 224 18.56 -7.97 -2.25
C GLN A 224 18.80 -7.24 -0.93
N ILE A 225 18.93 -5.91 -0.95
CA ILE A 225 19.03 -5.10 0.28
C ILE A 225 17.76 -5.25 1.12
N ILE A 226 16.57 -5.13 0.51
CA ILE A 226 15.28 -5.28 1.23
C ILE A 226 15.22 -6.63 1.95
N HIS A 227 15.58 -7.71 1.25
CA HIS A 227 15.62 -9.05 1.82
C HIS A 227 16.59 -9.13 3.02
N SER A 228 17.79 -8.57 2.90
CA SER A 228 18.80 -8.60 3.97
C SER A 228 18.44 -7.78 5.20
N ILE A 229 17.88 -6.57 5.01
CA ILE A 229 17.47 -5.68 6.10
C ILE A 229 16.30 -6.27 6.87
N GLY A 230 15.30 -6.83 6.17
CA GLY A 230 14.14 -7.47 6.79
C GLY A 230 14.53 -8.58 7.77
N LEU A 231 15.55 -9.37 7.44
CA LEU A 231 16.07 -10.43 8.33
C LEU A 231 16.77 -9.86 9.57
N ASN A 232 17.56 -8.79 9.42
CA ASN A 232 18.34 -8.20 10.52
C ASN A 232 17.46 -7.50 11.57
N PHE A 233 16.38 -6.84 11.14
CA PHE A 233 15.47 -6.13 12.05
C PHE A 233 14.53 -7.06 12.83
N ASN A 234 14.15 -8.20 12.25
CA ASN A 234 13.34 -9.20 12.97
C ASN A 234 14.09 -9.87 14.14
N GLY A 235 15.42 -9.85 14.12
CA GLY A 235 16.26 -10.43 15.18
C GLY A 235 16.55 -9.52 16.38
N LYS A 236 16.30 -8.21 16.28
CA LYS A 236 16.58 -7.23 17.35
C LYS A 236 15.31 -6.41 17.64
N ASN A 237 14.74 -6.56 18.84
CA ASN A 237 13.55 -5.85 19.35
C ASN A 237 13.75 -4.32 19.53
N SER A 238 14.31 -3.61 18.55
CA SER A 238 14.47 -2.16 18.58
C SER A 238 13.40 -1.53 17.69
N THR A 239 12.20 -1.33 18.24
CA THR A 239 11.21 -0.47 17.59
C THR A 239 11.65 0.99 17.75
N PRO A 240 11.85 1.74 16.66
CA PRO A 240 12.24 3.14 16.75
C PRO A 240 11.12 3.95 17.41
N GLN A 241 11.49 4.78 18.38
CA GLN A 241 10.57 5.69 19.05
C GLN A 241 10.45 7.00 18.26
N LEU A 242 9.23 7.53 18.16
CA LEU A 242 8.98 8.85 17.55
C LEU A 242 9.45 10.00 18.46
N SER A 243 9.35 9.83 19.78
CA SER A 243 9.83 10.75 20.79
C SER A 243 11.14 10.26 21.43
N PRO A 244 12.07 11.15 21.82
CA PRO A 244 12.03 12.60 21.65
C PRO A 244 12.26 13.03 20.19
N ALA A 245 11.79 14.24 19.82
CA ALA A 245 12.00 14.79 18.48
C ALA A 245 13.50 14.89 18.18
N LYS A 246 14.24 15.57 19.06
CA LYS A 246 15.69 15.66 19.06
C LYS A 246 16.30 14.56 19.92
N ARG A 247 17.11 13.71 19.29
CA ARG A 247 17.89 12.61 19.86
C ARG A 247 19.33 13.07 20.11
N LYS A 248 20.15 12.21 20.72
CA LYS A 248 21.51 12.51 21.14
C LYS A 248 22.37 13.11 20.02
N TYR A 249 22.39 12.46 18.85
CA TYR A 249 23.15 12.94 17.71
C TYR A 249 22.26 13.81 16.81
N PHE A 250 22.69 15.06 16.60
CA PHE A 250 21.97 15.99 15.73
C PHE A 250 22.18 15.67 14.25
N LEU A 251 23.40 15.31 13.84
CA LEU A 251 23.66 14.91 12.46
C LEU A 251 24.73 13.84 12.45
N THR A 252 24.45 12.73 11.76
CA THR A 252 25.37 11.60 11.65
C THR A 252 25.69 11.25 10.21
N PHE A 253 26.91 10.78 10.00
CA PHE A 253 27.35 10.18 8.74
C PHE A 253 28.24 8.99 9.08
N LEU A 254 27.89 7.83 8.55
CA LEU A 254 28.60 6.59 8.74
C LEU A 254 28.84 5.99 7.36
N GLY A 255 30.09 5.90 6.97
CA GLY A 255 30.46 5.22 5.74
C GLY A 255 31.65 5.84 5.03
N ARG A 256 32.22 5.09 4.10
CA ARG A 256 33.30 5.61 3.25
C ARG A 256 32.77 6.60 2.21
N ILE A 257 33.48 7.71 2.07
CA ILE A 257 33.41 8.56 0.87
C ILE A 257 34.66 8.23 0.06
N ILE A 258 34.47 7.70 -1.16
CA ILE A 258 35.59 7.27 -2.01
C ILE A 258 36.23 8.50 -2.66
N ASP A 259 37.44 8.85 -2.21
CA ASP A 259 38.29 9.85 -2.85
C ASP A 259 39.00 9.21 -4.07
N GLU A 260 38.67 9.62 -5.29
CA GLU A 260 39.23 9.02 -6.50
C GLU A 260 40.67 9.46 -6.84
N ASN A 261 41.34 10.28 -6.02
CA ASN A 261 42.61 10.92 -6.38
C ASN A 261 43.69 10.90 -5.28
N SER A 262 43.84 9.83 -4.48
CA SER A 262 45.01 9.72 -3.59
C SER A 262 46.34 9.48 -4.33
N ASP A 263 46.28 9.05 -5.61
CA ASP A 263 47.47 8.54 -6.31
C ASP A 263 47.97 9.45 -7.45
N ASN A 264 47.27 10.55 -7.77
CA ASN A 264 47.71 11.50 -8.80
C ASN A 264 47.86 12.92 -8.23
N ASN A 265 49.12 13.33 -8.08
CA ASN A 265 49.59 14.65 -7.65
C ASN A 265 49.27 15.79 -8.64
N ASN A 266 48.04 15.87 -9.17
CA ASN A 266 47.60 17.00 -9.97
C ASN A 266 46.58 17.83 -9.18
N ASN A 267 47.06 18.99 -8.74
CA ASN A 267 46.36 20.03 -7.98
C ASN A 267 45.13 20.58 -8.74
N SER A 268 44.00 19.88 -8.66
CA SER A 268 42.68 20.42 -8.94
C SER A 268 41.81 20.24 -7.69
N TYR A 269 42.18 20.94 -6.62
CA TYR A 269 41.48 20.90 -5.33
C TYR A 269 40.01 21.35 -5.41
N ASP A 270 39.63 22.11 -6.45
CA ASP A 270 38.30 22.72 -6.57
C ASP A 270 37.21 21.82 -7.18
N ASN A 271 37.56 20.67 -7.78
CA ASN A 271 36.59 19.81 -8.50
C ASN A 271 36.31 18.46 -7.83
N ASN A 272 37.00 18.13 -6.73
CA ASN A 272 36.75 16.87 -6.01
C ASN A 272 35.58 17.02 -5.04
N ILE A 273 34.36 16.82 -5.54
CA ILE A 273 33.10 16.83 -4.79
C ILE A 273 33.17 16.02 -3.47
N PRO A 274 33.72 14.79 -3.44
CA PRO A 274 33.91 14.02 -2.20
C PRO A 274 34.68 14.76 -1.10
N LEU A 275 35.77 15.43 -1.48
CA LEU A 275 36.65 16.15 -0.57
C LEU A 275 35.97 17.41 -0.02
N ILE A 276 35.16 18.09 -0.84
CA ILE A 276 34.36 19.23 -0.40
C ILE A 276 33.37 18.79 0.68
N ILE A 277 32.67 17.67 0.48
CA ILE A 277 31.73 17.12 1.47
C ILE A 277 32.47 16.79 2.77
N LYS A 278 33.59 16.06 2.69
CA LYS A 278 34.39 15.70 3.87
C LYS A 278 34.91 16.93 4.63
N ASN A 279 35.48 17.91 3.93
CA ASN A 279 36.02 19.13 4.55
C ASN A 279 34.92 19.98 5.18
N THR A 280 33.76 20.13 4.53
CA THR A 280 32.63 20.88 5.08
C THR A 280 32.07 20.21 6.34
N MET A 281 31.99 18.88 6.36
CA MET A 281 31.60 18.12 7.55
C MET A 281 32.60 18.27 8.70
N MET A 282 33.91 18.18 8.43
CA MET A 282 34.94 18.43 9.45
C MET A 282 34.91 19.87 9.97
N ASN A 283 34.59 20.85 9.12
CA ASN A 283 34.37 22.23 9.53
C ASN A 283 33.13 22.41 10.41
N LEU A 284 32.06 21.63 10.19
CA LEU A 284 30.88 21.63 11.07
C LEU A 284 31.21 21.08 12.45
N LEU A 285 31.99 19.98 12.53
CA LEU A 285 32.49 19.44 13.80
C LEU A 285 33.27 20.49 14.59
N THR A 286 34.25 21.15 13.95
CA THR A 286 35.11 22.12 14.66
C THR A 286 34.38 23.37 15.12
N LYS A 287 33.40 23.86 14.34
CA LYS A 287 32.67 25.10 14.67
C LYS A 287 31.54 24.91 15.69
N HIS A 288 30.90 23.74 15.73
CA HIS A 288 29.61 23.59 16.42
C HIS A 288 29.57 22.48 17.50
N ASN A 289 30.64 21.71 17.73
CA ASN A 289 30.67 20.65 18.74
C ASN A 289 30.47 21.09 20.20
N VAL A 290 30.53 22.40 20.49
CA VAL A 290 30.51 22.93 21.87
C VAL A 290 29.12 23.48 22.27
N VAL A 291 28.15 23.54 21.35
CA VAL A 291 26.89 24.25 21.59
C VAL A 291 25.71 23.30 21.78
N ASN A 292 25.26 23.19 23.04
CA ASN A 292 23.96 22.67 23.52
C ASN A 292 23.35 21.50 22.71
N HIS A 293 23.50 20.26 23.21
CA HIS A 293 22.78 19.05 22.76
C HIS A 293 22.85 18.72 21.25
N ASN A 294 23.84 19.24 20.53
CA ASN A 294 24.02 18.97 19.09
C ASN A 294 25.32 18.21 18.84
N GLU A 295 25.39 16.97 19.30
CA GLU A 295 26.55 16.12 19.00
C GLU A 295 26.51 15.73 17.51
N PHE A 296 27.61 16.01 16.82
CA PHE A 296 27.85 15.56 15.45
C PHE A 296 28.73 14.31 15.48
N LEU A 297 28.37 13.28 14.72
CA LEU A 297 29.17 12.06 14.61
C LEU A 297 29.41 11.73 13.14
N PHE A 298 30.65 11.92 12.70
CA PHE A 298 31.07 11.60 11.34
C PHE A 298 32.18 10.54 11.40
N ASP A 299 31.88 9.36 10.87
CA ASP A 299 32.83 8.26 10.71
C ASP A 299 32.96 7.95 9.21
N PHE A 300 34.12 8.29 8.66
CA PHE A 300 34.46 8.09 7.24
C PHE A 300 35.19 6.77 6.98
N ASP A 301 35.58 6.04 8.03
CA ASP A 301 36.39 4.82 7.94
C ASP A 301 35.54 3.54 8.04
N CYS A 302 34.24 3.70 8.28
CA CYS A 302 33.26 2.60 8.24
C CYS A 302 33.11 2.07 6.79
N ASP A 303 33.79 0.96 6.50
CA ASP A 303 33.67 0.21 5.24
C ASP A 303 32.90 -1.11 5.50
N GLU A 304 31.68 -1.19 4.94
CA GLU A 304 30.75 -2.30 5.13
C GLU A 304 31.29 -3.64 4.56
N LYS A 305 32.21 -3.59 3.58
CA LYS A 305 32.87 -4.79 3.03
C LYS A 305 33.87 -5.42 4.00
N THR A 306 34.46 -4.62 4.88
CA THR A 306 35.48 -5.10 5.83
C THR A 306 34.90 -5.44 7.21
N LYS A 307 33.64 -5.07 7.50
CA LYS A 307 32.93 -5.26 8.78
C LYS A 307 33.74 -4.85 10.02
N LYS A 308 34.84 -4.12 9.88
CA LYS A 308 35.82 -3.94 10.96
C LYS A 308 35.48 -2.80 11.92
N LEU A 309 34.50 -1.94 11.61
CA LEU A 309 34.24 -0.74 12.41
C LEU A 309 32.77 -0.23 12.40
N CYS A 310 31.78 -1.03 11.97
CA CYS A 310 30.39 -0.57 11.84
C CYS A 310 29.41 -1.33 12.76
N ASP A 311 29.89 -2.10 13.74
CA ASP A 311 29.08 -3.07 14.51
C ASP A 311 27.94 -2.46 15.36
N ASN A 312 27.89 -1.13 15.48
CA ASN A 312 26.84 -0.40 16.20
C ASN A 312 26.05 0.61 15.34
N GLN A 313 26.12 0.52 14.00
CA GLN A 313 25.46 1.47 13.09
C GLN A 313 23.97 1.65 13.39
N THR A 314 23.21 0.56 13.60
CA THR A 314 21.77 0.64 13.93
C THR A 314 21.52 1.38 15.25
N ILE A 315 22.35 1.16 16.27
CA ILE A 315 22.21 1.82 17.58
C ILE A 315 22.48 3.32 17.44
N ILE A 316 23.54 3.67 16.72
CA ILE A 316 23.89 5.07 16.44
C ILE A 316 22.75 5.76 15.69
N LEU A 317 22.18 5.11 14.68
CA LEU A 317 21.06 5.65 13.90
C LEU A 317 19.76 5.78 14.72
N LEU A 318 19.50 4.86 15.66
CA LEU A 318 18.39 5.00 16.62
C LEU A 318 18.55 6.22 17.53
N GLU A 319 19.79 6.61 17.85
CA GLU A 319 20.12 7.82 18.62
C GLU A 319 20.34 9.06 17.74
N SER A 320 20.21 8.94 16.41
CA SER A 320 20.40 10.03 15.44
C SER A 320 19.08 10.68 15.05
N THR A 321 19.06 12.01 14.96
CA THR A 321 17.92 12.77 14.44
C THR A 321 17.94 12.86 12.92
N PHE A 322 19.06 13.32 12.38
CA PHE A 322 19.31 13.42 10.94
C PHE A 322 20.52 12.56 10.57
N THR A 323 20.46 11.95 9.39
CA THR A 323 21.57 11.18 8.82
C THR A 323 21.87 11.68 7.42
N LEU A 324 23.13 12.00 7.17
CA LEU A 324 23.60 12.48 5.87
C LEU A 324 23.82 11.29 4.92
N ILE A 325 23.34 11.43 3.70
CA ILE A 325 23.53 10.45 2.62
C ILE A 325 24.07 11.21 1.40
N PRO A 326 25.41 11.32 1.28
CA PRO A 326 26.04 11.92 0.11
C PRO A 326 25.99 10.94 -1.07
N ILE A 327 25.61 11.45 -2.22
CA ILE A 327 25.60 10.74 -3.49
C ILE A 327 26.39 11.57 -4.48
N VAL A 328 27.53 11.02 -4.89
CA VAL A 328 28.42 11.64 -5.85
C VAL A 328 28.44 10.74 -7.08
N VAL A 329 27.73 11.14 -8.12
CA VAL A 329 27.74 10.42 -9.39
C VAL A 329 28.84 11.02 -10.27
N ASN A 330 29.89 10.25 -10.54
CA ASN A 330 30.91 10.60 -11.52
C ASN A 330 30.57 9.91 -12.86
N ASP A 331 30.22 10.69 -13.88
CA ASP A 331 29.75 10.17 -15.18
C ASP A 331 30.80 9.33 -15.93
N ASN A 332 32.08 9.43 -15.55
CA ASN A 332 33.20 8.86 -16.29
C ASN A 332 33.54 7.39 -15.96
N VAL A 333 32.85 6.73 -15.02
CA VAL A 333 33.21 5.36 -14.57
C VAL A 333 31.98 4.44 -14.45
N HIS A 334 31.62 3.78 -15.56
CA HIS A 334 30.47 2.86 -15.63
C HIS A 334 30.55 1.69 -14.63
N HIS A 335 31.74 1.09 -14.40
CA HIS A 335 31.87 -0.06 -13.50
C HIS A 335 31.73 0.28 -12.00
N ARG A 336 31.81 1.56 -11.62
CA ARG A 336 31.70 2.00 -10.21
C ARG A 336 30.32 2.55 -9.85
N LYS A 337 29.50 2.97 -10.82
CA LYS A 337 28.10 3.42 -10.61
C LYS A 337 27.30 2.42 -9.74
N ASN A 338 27.52 1.13 -9.95
CA ASN A 338 26.78 0.05 -9.29
C ASN A 338 27.01 -0.07 -7.77
N SER A 339 28.23 0.21 -7.28
CA SER A 339 28.51 0.15 -5.83
C SER A 339 27.86 1.33 -5.10
N PHE A 340 27.73 2.48 -5.76
CA PHE A 340 27.20 3.69 -5.12
C PHE A 340 25.69 3.61 -4.85
N TYR A 341 24.90 3.11 -5.79
CA TYR A 341 23.46 2.96 -5.59
C TYR A 341 23.13 1.89 -4.53
N HIS A 342 23.94 0.83 -4.43
CA HIS A 342 23.84 -0.15 -3.36
C HIS A 342 23.98 0.53 -1.98
N ASP A 343 25.10 1.23 -1.76
CA ASP A 343 25.37 1.91 -0.50
C ASP A 343 24.31 2.99 -0.20
N PHE A 344 23.81 3.67 -1.24
CA PHE A 344 22.73 4.65 -1.12
C PHE A 344 21.45 4.03 -0.57
N TYR A 345 20.93 2.97 -1.21
CA TYR A 345 19.68 2.33 -0.79
C TYR A 345 19.80 1.71 0.60
N LEU A 346 20.95 1.12 0.93
CA LEU A 346 21.22 0.57 2.25
C LEU A 346 21.15 1.66 3.33
N ARG A 347 21.83 2.79 3.12
CA ARG A 347 21.79 3.92 4.07
C ARG A 347 20.40 4.54 4.17
N LEU A 348 19.70 4.68 3.05
CA LEU A 348 18.33 5.22 3.02
C LEU A 348 17.39 4.36 3.86
N PHE A 349 17.37 3.04 3.62
CA PHE A 349 16.49 2.14 4.36
C PHE A 349 16.91 1.95 5.81
N ASN A 350 18.21 1.97 6.13
CA ASN A 350 18.67 1.97 7.52
C ASN A 350 18.24 3.25 8.27
N ALA A 351 18.28 4.42 7.62
CA ALA A 351 17.79 5.66 8.20
C ALA A 351 16.28 5.60 8.47
N LEU A 352 15.48 5.22 7.47
CA LEU A 352 14.02 5.15 7.58
C LEU A 352 13.55 4.10 8.60
N SER A 353 14.17 2.92 8.61
CA SER A 353 13.84 1.83 9.55
C SER A 353 14.16 2.15 11.00
N THR A 354 15.15 3.02 11.27
CA THR A 354 15.53 3.50 12.62
C THR A 354 14.87 4.83 12.99
N GLY A 355 14.11 5.43 12.07
CA GLY A 355 13.47 6.73 12.26
C GLY A 355 14.44 7.92 12.29
N SER A 356 15.65 7.76 11.77
CA SER A 356 16.53 8.90 11.47
C SER A 356 16.09 9.54 10.14
N ILE A 357 16.06 10.87 10.07
CA ILE A 357 15.61 11.59 8.87
C ILE A 357 16.77 11.64 7.86
N PRO A 358 16.61 11.03 6.66
CA PRO A 358 17.65 11.03 5.64
C PRO A 358 17.77 12.42 4.99
N ILE A 359 19.01 12.93 4.94
CA ILE A 359 19.39 14.13 4.20
C ILE A 359 20.20 13.68 3.00
N ILE A 360 19.59 13.76 1.82
CA ILE A 360 20.19 13.33 0.57
C ILE A 360 20.89 14.52 -0.05
N ILE A 361 22.21 14.40 -0.21
CA ILE A 361 23.03 15.40 -0.91
C ILE A 361 23.48 14.82 -2.23
N SER A 362 23.11 15.45 -3.34
CA SER A 362 23.48 14.96 -4.67
C SER A 362 24.02 16.06 -5.58
N ASN A 363 24.89 15.67 -6.52
CA ASN A 363 25.37 16.55 -7.59
C ASN A 363 24.40 16.56 -8.79
N ASN A 364 23.70 15.45 -9.03
CA ASN A 364 22.74 15.28 -10.11
C ASN A 364 21.31 15.03 -9.57
N LYS A 365 20.30 15.15 -10.44
CA LYS A 365 18.93 14.73 -10.14
C LYS A 365 18.92 13.21 -10.00
N ILE A 366 18.48 12.72 -8.84
CA ILE A 366 18.36 11.30 -8.55
C ILE A 366 16.90 10.97 -8.38
N SER A 367 16.47 9.95 -9.10
CA SER A 367 15.13 9.41 -8.96
C SER A 367 15.09 8.41 -7.81
N LEU A 368 14.19 8.62 -6.86
CA LEU A 368 13.98 7.72 -5.73
C LEU A 368 13.05 6.57 -6.12
N PRO A 369 13.06 5.45 -5.37
CA PRO A 369 12.17 4.33 -5.64
C PRO A 369 10.71 4.77 -5.62
N PHE A 370 9.96 4.38 -6.66
CA PHE A 370 8.54 4.73 -6.79
C PHE A 370 8.25 6.24 -6.64
N GLU A 371 9.15 7.13 -7.09
CA GLU A 371 8.99 8.59 -6.97
C GLU A 371 7.73 9.14 -7.65
N ASP A 372 7.15 8.41 -8.60
CA ASP A 372 5.87 8.75 -9.24
C ASP A 372 4.67 8.72 -8.25
N VAL A 373 4.76 7.91 -7.17
CA VAL A 373 3.67 7.72 -6.20
C VAL A 373 4.02 8.10 -4.77
N ILE A 374 5.26 7.87 -4.35
CA ILE A 374 5.74 8.19 -3.00
C ILE A 374 6.25 9.61 -2.98
N ASP A 375 5.62 10.46 -2.16
CA ASP A 375 6.07 11.82 -1.92
C ASP A 375 7.21 11.83 -0.90
N TRP A 376 8.43 11.69 -1.42
CA TRP A 376 9.65 11.69 -0.64
C TRP A 376 9.94 13.01 0.08
N GLN A 377 9.26 14.12 -0.26
CA GLN A 377 9.42 15.39 0.45
C GLN A 377 8.89 15.31 1.89
N LYS A 378 7.91 14.43 2.14
CA LYS A 378 7.37 14.18 3.49
C LYS A 378 8.27 13.31 4.36
N ALA A 379 9.29 12.67 3.80
CA ALA A 379 10.12 11.68 4.50
C ALA A 379 11.63 11.98 4.46
N SER A 380 12.09 12.85 3.57
CA SER A 380 13.52 13.11 3.33
C SER A 380 13.77 14.56 2.98
N ILE A 381 14.97 15.05 3.29
CA ILE A 381 15.43 16.39 2.90
C ILE A 381 16.43 16.22 1.75
N ARG A 382 16.18 16.85 0.61
CA ARG A 382 17.05 16.76 -0.57
C ARG A 382 17.74 18.09 -0.84
N LEU A 383 19.06 18.09 -0.99
CA LEU A 383 19.86 19.29 -1.22
C LEU A 383 20.93 19.06 -2.29
N PRO A 384 21.20 20.05 -3.16
CA PRO A 384 22.35 19.99 -4.05
C PRO A 384 23.64 20.16 -3.24
N VAL A 385 24.75 19.57 -3.72
CA VAL A 385 26.06 19.69 -3.03
C VAL A 385 26.45 21.15 -2.78
N ALA A 386 26.11 22.05 -3.70
CA ALA A 386 26.41 23.49 -3.59
C ALA A 386 25.86 24.16 -2.31
N ARG A 387 24.80 23.60 -1.69
CA ARG A 387 24.17 24.13 -0.47
C ARG A 387 24.61 23.46 0.82
N ILE A 388 25.60 22.57 0.78
CA ILE A 388 26.06 21.84 1.98
C ILE A 388 26.55 22.77 3.10
N THR A 389 27.08 23.95 2.77
CA THR A 389 27.54 24.95 3.74
C THR A 389 26.39 25.60 4.52
N GLU A 390 25.19 25.65 3.93
CA GLU A 390 23.96 26.18 4.54
C GLU A 390 23.24 25.12 5.39
N LEU A 391 23.66 23.86 5.31
CA LEU A 391 22.98 22.71 5.89
C LEU A 391 22.67 22.89 7.38
N TYR A 392 23.66 23.32 8.17
CA TYR A 392 23.46 23.50 9.61
C TYR A 392 22.36 24.50 9.95
N VAL A 393 22.35 25.64 9.25
CA VAL A 393 21.35 26.70 9.46
C VAL A 393 19.97 26.20 9.05
N LEU A 394 19.87 25.53 7.90
CA LEU A 394 18.62 24.93 7.43
C LEU A 394 18.07 23.90 8.41
N LEU A 395 18.90 22.96 8.90
CA LEU A 395 18.42 21.94 9.83
C LEU A 395 17.96 22.53 11.17
N LYS A 396 18.47 23.71 11.54
CA LYS A 396 18.03 24.43 12.74
C LYS A 396 16.68 25.13 12.59
N THR A 397 16.18 25.33 11.37
CA THR A 397 14.84 25.91 11.17
C THR A 397 13.72 24.91 11.40
N TYR A 398 13.99 23.61 11.35
CA TYR A 398 12.99 22.57 11.59
C TYR A 398 12.58 22.52 13.06
N THR A 399 11.28 22.64 13.31
CA THR A 399 10.70 22.52 14.65
C THR A 399 10.64 21.06 15.10
N ASP A 400 10.44 20.84 16.39
CA ASP A 400 10.30 19.49 16.92
C ASP A 400 9.08 18.76 16.34
N ALA A 401 8.02 19.50 15.98
CA ALA A 401 6.83 18.96 15.31
C ALA A 401 7.17 18.50 13.88
N ASP A 402 7.87 19.32 13.11
CA ASP A 402 8.29 18.99 11.73
C ASP A 402 9.18 17.74 11.73
N ILE A 403 10.11 17.63 12.68
CA ILE A 403 10.99 16.47 12.83
C ILE A 403 10.17 15.20 13.10
N ILE A 404 9.18 15.27 14.00
CA ILE A 404 8.32 14.13 14.31
C ILE A 404 7.48 13.73 13.09
N GLU A 405 6.97 14.69 12.33
CA GLU A 405 6.19 14.44 11.13
C GLU A 405 7.03 13.76 10.04
N LEU A 406 8.20 14.32 9.71
CA LEU A 406 9.15 13.72 8.76
C LEU A 406 9.51 12.28 9.15
N ARG A 407 9.81 12.06 10.44
CA ARG A 407 10.12 10.74 10.98
C ARG A 407 8.92 9.79 10.85
N ARG A 408 7.71 10.25 11.15
CA ARG A 408 6.49 9.45 11.08
C ARG A 408 6.22 8.99 9.66
N TYR A 409 6.28 9.88 8.67
CA TYR A 409 6.11 9.53 7.26
C TYR A 409 7.24 8.64 6.75
N GLY A 410 8.51 8.93 7.08
CA GLY A 410 9.63 8.09 6.67
C GLY A 410 9.53 6.65 7.18
N MET A 411 9.17 6.49 8.45
CA MET A 411 8.92 5.16 9.03
C MET A 411 7.68 4.49 8.40
N HIS A 412 6.63 5.25 8.10
CA HIS A 412 5.43 4.73 7.44
C HIS A 412 5.76 4.20 6.04
N TYR A 413 6.44 4.98 5.20
CA TYR A 413 6.83 4.54 3.85
C TYR A 413 7.71 3.28 3.89
N TYR A 414 8.69 3.23 4.80
CA TYR A 414 9.50 2.02 4.96
C TYR A 414 8.65 0.82 5.37
N ARG A 415 7.82 0.95 6.42
CA ARG A 415 7.00 -0.15 6.95
C ARG A 415 5.96 -0.67 5.97
N THR A 416 5.31 0.23 5.25
CA THR A 416 4.24 -0.08 4.32
C THR A 416 4.78 -0.63 3.01
N TYR A 417 5.88 -0.08 2.47
CA TYR A 417 6.31 -0.38 1.10
C TYR A 417 7.59 -1.21 0.99
N PHE A 418 8.50 -1.13 1.96
CA PHE A 418 9.88 -1.65 1.82
C PHE A 418 10.35 -2.55 2.97
N ALA A 419 9.52 -2.82 3.98
CA ALA A 419 9.98 -3.50 5.19
C ALA A 419 10.36 -4.97 4.99
N ASN A 420 9.71 -5.63 4.06
CA ASN A 420 10.02 -7.00 3.68
C ASN A 420 9.73 -7.20 2.18
N LEU A 421 10.15 -8.37 1.69
CA LEU A 421 10.01 -8.73 0.28
C LEU A 421 8.52 -8.83 -0.11
N ASP A 422 7.65 -9.35 0.78
CA ASP A 422 6.20 -9.46 0.52
C ASP A 422 5.55 -8.08 0.32
N GLN A 423 5.89 -7.09 1.15
CA GLN A 423 5.41 -5.70 1.05
C GLN A 423 5.96 -5.02 -0.20
N PHE A 424 7.24 -5.25 -0.53
CA PHE A 424 7.83 -4.72 -1.77
C PHE A 424 7.12 -5.26 -3.02
N ILE A 425 6.86 -6.57 -3.07
CA ILE A 425 6.15 -7.19 -4.19
C ILE A 425 4.70 -6.70 -4.25
N ALA A 426 4.01 -6.58 -3.11
CA ALA A 426 2.68 -5.98 -3.06
C ALA A 426 2.70 -4.53 -3.57
N THR A 427 3.73 -3.76 -3.24
CA THR A 427 3.96 -2.38 -3.72
C THR A 427 4.17 -2.35 -5.23
N PHE A 428 4.98 -3.26 -5.76
CA PHE A 428 5.21 -3.40 -7.19
C PHE A 428 3.89 -3.69 -7.95
N PHE A 429 3.09 -4.65 -7.50
CA PHE A 429 1.82 -4.96 -8.15
C PHE A 429 0.78 -3.85 -7.98
N ALA A 430 0.70 -3.22 -6.80
CA ALA A 430 -0.18 -2.09 -6.57
C ALA A 430 0.21 -0.87 -7.41
N TYR A 431 1.50 -0.66 -7.67
CA TYR A 431 1.96 0.40 -8.56
C TYR A 431 1.44 0.20 -9.99
N PHE A 432 1.60 -0.99 -10.56
CA PHE A 432 1.10 -1.25 -11.92
C PHE A 432 -0.43 -1.35 -11.98
N GLY A 433 -1.05 -2.10 -11.08
CA GLY A 433 -2.51 -2.28 -11.05
C GLY A 433 -3.26 -1.02 -10.63
N THR A 434 -3.02 -0.55 -9.40
CA THR A 434 -3.76 0.57 -8.79
C THR A 434 -3.34 1.92 -9.35
N TYR A 435 -2.04 2.20 -9.48
CA TYR A 435 -1.58 3.52 -9.93
C TYR A 435 -1.56 3.68 -11.45
N ARG A 436 -0.92 2.75 -12.19
CA ARG A 436 -0.80 2.88 -13.65
C ARG A 436 -2.09 2.53 -14.41
N LEU A 437 -2.78 1.47 -13.99
CA LEU A 437 -3.99 0.99 -14.68
C LEU A 437 -5.29 1.44 -14.01
N GLN A 438 -5.23 2.06 -12.83
CA GLN A 438 -6.40 2.53 -12.09
C GLN A 438 -7.41 1.42 -11.74
N ILE A 439 -6.93 0.17 -11.67
CA ILE A 439 -7.74 -0.98 -11.26
C ILE A 439 -7.81 -0.97 -9.72
N PRO A 440 -9.00 -1.03 -9.12
CA PRO A 440 -9.12 -0.97 -7.66
C PRO A 440 -8.47 -2.19 -7.00
N PRO A 441 -7.80 -2.01 -5.85
CA PRO A 441 -7.21 -3.13 -5.13
C PRO A 441 -8.28 -4.05 -4.56
N SER A 442 -7.90 -5.30 -4.32
CA SER A 442 -8.78 -6.32 -3.75
C SER A 442 -9.24 -5.94 -2.34
N SER A 443 -10.43 -6.39 -1.96
CA SER A 443 -10.93 -6.21 -0.60
C SER A 443 -10.02 -6.94 0.40
N PRO A 444 -9.85 -6.42 1.63
CA PRO A 444 -9.06 -7.10 2.65
C PRO A 444 -9.68 -8.48 2.95
N PRO A 445 -8.86 -9.48 3.33
CA PRO A 445 -9.37 -10.77 3.75
C PRO A 445 -10.27 -10.59 4.98
N GLY A 446 -11.43 -11.25 4.97
CA GLY A 446 -12.36 -11.21 6.10
C GLY A 446 -11.75 -11.91 7.32
N TYR A 447 -11.51 -11.17 8.40
CA TYR A 447 -11.12 -11.74 9.68
C TYR A 447 -12.35 -12.01 10.53
N ARG A 448 -12.41 -13.19 11.16
CA ARG A 448 -13.43 -13.48 12.17
C ARG A 448 -13.12 -12.66 13.41
N SER A 449 -14.03 -11.79 13.82
CA SER A 449 -13.93 -11.11 15.11
C SER A 449 -13.97 -12.14 16.22
N ILE A 450 -13.01 -12.09 17.13
CA ILE A 450 -13.09 -12.82 18.39
C ILE A 450 -14.07 -12.05 19.27
N TYR A 451 -15.11 -12.73 19.76
CA TYR A 451 -16.09 -12.11 20.64
C TYR A 451 -15.42 -11.70 21.95
N TYR A 452 -15.54 -10.42 22.31
CA TYR A 452 -14.93 -9.88 23.53
C TYR A 452 -15.67 -10.32 24.81
N TYR A 453 -16.90 -10.83 24.68
CA TYR A 453 -17.71 -11.35 25.78
C TYR A 453 -18.07 -12.82 25.52
N ASN A 454 -18.03 -13.63 26.57
CA ASN A 454 -18.38 -15.05 26.52
C ASN A 454 -19.72 -15.25 25.82
N GLN A 455 -19.70 -16.15 24.85
CA GLN A 455 -20.73 -16.34 23.83
C GLN A 455 -21.77 -17.46 24.11
N PRO A 456 -22.00 -18.02 25.32
CA PRO A 456 -22.90 -19.16 25.44
C PRO A 456 -24.38 -18.80 25.21
N LYS A 457 -24.71 -17.50 25.02
CA LYS A 457 -26.07 -17.05 24.71
C LYS A 457 -26.43 -17.05 23.22
N TYR A 458 -25.44 -17.13 22.33
CA TYR A 458 -25.67 -17.01 20.88
C TYR A 458 -25.22 -18.25 20.09
N ASP A 459 -24.38 -19.11 20.66
CA ASP A 459 -24.04 -20.41 20.11
C ASP A 459 -25.00 -21.51 20.61
N ILE A 460 -26.31 -21.31 20.46
CA ILE A 460 -27.21 -22.47 20.34
C ILE A 460 -27.08 -22.92 18.89
N SER A 461 -26.09 -23.78 18.69
CA SER A 461 -25.86 -24.52 17.46
C SER A 461 -27.19 -25.08 16.94
N THR A 462 -27.50 -24.72 15.72
CA THR A 462 -28.54 -25.26 14.85
C THR A 462 -28.28 -26.74 14.54
N ASN A 463 -28.39 -27.61 15.54
CA ASN A 463 -28.28 -29.07 15.42
C ASN A 463 -29.12 -29.81 16.46
N THR A 464 -30.30 -29.28 16.80
CA THR A 464 -31.35 -30.05 17.46
C THR A 464 -32.62 -29.93 16.64
N SER A 465 -32.96 -31.03 15.97
CA SER A 465 -34.27 -31.27 15.38
C SER A 465 -35.30 -31.45 16.51
N ASP A 466 -35.62 -30.37 17.22
CA ASP A 466 -36.72 -30.31 18.18
C ASP A 466 -37.79 -29.36 17.65
N PRO A 467 -38.97 -29.85 17.22
CA PRO A 467 -40.00 -29.02 16.62
C PRO A 467 -40.88 -28.33 17.67
N LEU A 468 -40.33 -27.90 18.81
CA LEU A 468 -41.08 -27.21 19.88
C LEU A 468 -40.17 -26.32 20.74
N LEU A 469 -39.73 -25.18 20.21
CA LEU A 469 -39.34 -24.03 21.03
C LEU A 469 -40.31 -22.88 20.76
N PRO A 470 -41.46 -22.81 21.46
CA PRO A 470 -42.26 -21.60 21.47
C PRO A 470 -41.52 -20.55 22.31
N ASN A 471 -41.15 -19.43 21.70
CA ASN A 471 -40.98 -18.11 22.31
C ASN A 471 -40.83 -18.11 23.85
N SER A 472 -39.67 -18.50 24.37
CA SER A 472 -39.33 -18.20 25.77
C SER A 472 -38.80 -16.79 25.85
N PHE A 473 -39.69 -15.82 25.58
CA PHE A 473 -39.59 -14.50 26.19
C PHE A 473 -40.14 -14.67 27.60
N LEU A 474 -39.26 -15.02 28.53
CA LEU A 474 -39.51 -14.79 29.94
C LEU A 474 -39.59 -13.27 30.13
N TYR A 475 -40.80 -12.74 30.01
CA TYR A 475 -41.18 -11.51 30.70
C TYR A 475 -40.90 -11.76 32.17
N ASP A 476 -39.83 -11.16 32.69
CA ASP A 476 -39.68 -10.96 34.12
C ASP A 476 -40.80 -9.99 34.51
N ASN A 477 -41.91 -10.55 35.01
CA ASN A 477 -43.11 -9.83 35.39
C ASN A 477 -42.92 -9.12 36.74
N ASN A 478 -41.87 -8.31 36.88
CA ASN A 478 -41.61 -7.52 38.08
C ASN A 478 -40.97 -6.16 37.72
N ASP A 479 -41.74 -5.30 37.03
CA ASP A 479 -41.84 -3.86 37.33
C ASP A 479 -42.67 -3.15 36.23
N PRO A 480 -43.76 -2.45 36.55
CA PRO A 480 -44.55 -1.69 35.57
C PRO A 480 -44.21 -0.19 35.57
N SER A 481 -42.97 0.20 35.83
CA SER A 481 -42.57 1.60 35.81
C SER A 481 -41.19 1.79 35.19
N ASP A 482 -41.16 2.62 34.15
CA ASP A 482 -40.01 3.11 33.39
C ASP A 482 -39.36 2.14 32.41
N GLY A 483 -39.65 2.33 31.11
CA GLY A 483 -38.71 1.89 30.06
C GLY A 483 -39.27 1.32 28.76
N ASP A 484 -40.58 1.27 28.55
CA ASP A 484 -41.15 0.90 27.23
C ASP A 484 -41.03 2.07 26.23
N GLU A 485 -39.83 2.65 26.09
CA GLU A 485 -39.49 3.38 24.88
C GLU A 485 -39.58 2.39 23.72
N PHE A 486 -40.58 2.59 22.88
CA PHE A 486 -40.81 1.78 21.70
C PHE A 486 -39.64 1.97 20.73
N LEU A 487 -38.63 1.09 20.81
CA LEU A 487 -37.44 1.11 19.94
C LEU A 487 -37.70 0.58 18.51
N GLY A 488 -38.98 0.41 18.12
CA GLY A 488 -39.36 -0.10 16.81
C GLY A 488 -39.31 -1.63 16.69
N PRO A 489 -39.77 -2.20 15.56
CA PRO A 489 -39.60 -3.62 15.26
C PRO A 489 -38.11 -3.99 15.18
N ILE A 490 -37.75 -5.17 15.69
CA ILE A 490 -36.41 -5.75 15.46
C ILE A 490 -36.24 -5.91 13.95
N GLU A 491 -35.32 -5.12 13.38
CA GLU A 491 -35.03 -5.22 11.95
C GLU A 491 -34.45 -6.61 11.64
N PRO A 492 -34.92 -7.30 10.59
CA PRO A 492 -34.27 -8.51 10.15
C PRO A 492 -32.82 -8.19 9.78
N PRO A 493 -31.85 -9.09 10.03
CA PRO A 493 -30.46 -8.85 9.69
C PRO A 493 -30.38 -8.55 8.18
N PHE A 494 -29.96 -7.32 7.85
CA PHE A 494 -29.75 -6.89 6.49
C PHE A 494 -28.25 -6.94 6.19
N ALA A 495 -27.88 -7.40 5.00
CA ALA A 495 -26.50 -7.27 4.56
C ALA A 495 -26.14 -5.78 4.53
N SER A 496 -24.94 -5.44 4.98
CA SER A 496 -24.40 -4.10 4.79
C SER A 496 -24.44 -3.74 3.31
N ILE A 497 -24.68 -2.46 3.02
CA ILE A 497 -24.69 -1.95 1.64
C ILE A 497 -23.38 -2.36 0.97
N SER A 498 -23.46 -2.89 -0.26
CA SER A 498 -22.26 -3.19 -1.05
C SER A 498 -21.45 -1.91 -1.25
N TYR A 499 -20.13 -2.02 -1.06
CA TYR A 499 -19.26 -0.86 -1.16
C TYR A 499 -19.29 -0.25 -2.57
N CYS A 500 -19.77 1.00 -2.67
CA CYS A 500 -20.02 1.66 -3.94
C CYS A 500 -18.85 2.54 -4.44
N ARG A 501 -17.78 2.71 -3.65
CA ARG A 501 -16.74 3.72 -3.92
C ARG A 501 -15.39 3.16 -4.37
N ASN A 502 -15.30 1.87 -4.69
CA ASN A 502 -14.08 1.21 -5.15
C ASN A 502 -13.37 1.96 -6.29
N TYR A 503 -14.06 2.26 -7.40
CA TYR A 503 -13.46 2.97 -8.54
C TYR A 503 -13.24 4.46 -8.26
N SER A 504 -14.23 5.11 -7.63
CA SER A 504 -14.16 6.55 -7.36
C SER A 504 -13.00 6.93 -6.44
N ILE A 505 -12.67 6.07 -5.47
CA ILE A 505 -11.55 6.28 -4.55
C ILE A 505 -10.23 6.06 -5.28
N THR A 506 -10.08 4.96 -6.01
CA THR A 506 -8.86 4.69 -6.78
C THR A 506 -8.54 5.79 -7.78
N ILE A 507 -9.54 6.32 -8.49
CA ILE A 507 -9.32 7.35 -9.52
C ILE A 507 -9.08 8.74 -8.89
N ASN A 508 -9.90 9.18 -7.94
CA ASN A 508 -9.87 10.56 -7.45
C ASN A 508 -8.90 10.79 -6.28
N TYR A 509 -8.57 9.76 -5.51
CA TYR A 509 -7.75 9.86 -4.30
C TYR A 509 -6.39 9.15 -4.45
N LEU A 510 -5.91 9.00 -5.69
CA LEU A 510 -4.71 8.25 -6.00
C LEU A 510 -3.47 8.73 -5.20
N TYR A 511 -3.25 10.04 -5.10
CA TYR A 511 -2.16 10.58 -4.29
C TYR A 511 -2.31 10.24 -2.80
N SER A 512 -3.51 10.42 -2.25
CA SER A 512 -3.83 10.14 -0.84
C SER A 512 -3.68 8.67 -0.48
N ILE A 513 -4.07 7.76 -1.37
CA ILE A 513 -3.95 6.31 -1.16
C ILE A 513 -2.50 5.88 -0.85
N TRP A 514 -1.52 6.56 -1.45
CA TRP A 514 -0.09 6.26 -1.28
C TRP A 514 0.58 7.09 -0.17
N ASN A 515 0.09 8.29 0.09
CA ASN A 515 0.79 9.28 0.93
C ASN A 515 0.06 9.65 2.22
N ASP A 516 -1.14 9.12 2.48
CA ASP A 516 -1.86 9.29 3.74
C ASP A 516 -1.76 8.04 4.59
N ILE A 517 -1.36 8.23 5.85
CA ILE A 517 -1.07 7.14 6.80
C ILE A 517 -2.31 6.28 7.11
N SER A 518 -3.51 6.83 6.92
CA SER A 518 -4.78 6.14 7.16
C SER A 518 -5.27 5.30 5.99
N LEU A 519 -4.64 5.42 4.81
CA LEU A 519 -5.03 4.72 3.60
C LEU A 519 -3.93 3.73 3.19
N THR A 520 -4.27 2.83 2.26
CA THR A 520 -3.31 1.89 1.69
C THR A 520 -3.66 1.57 0.25
N PRO A 521 -2.66 1.40 -0.64
CA PRO A 521 -2.88 0.99 -2.02
C PRO A 521 -3.15 -0.51 -2.18
N PHE A 522 -3.01 -1.31 -1.11
CA PHE A 522 -3.09 -2.77 -1.17
C PHE A 522 -4.51 -3.29 -1.05
N HIS A 523 -5.38 -2.57 -0.34
CA HIS A 523 -6.74 -3.02 -0.03
C HIS A 523 -7.76 -1.90 -0.12
N THR A 524 -8.95 -2.21 -0.65
CA THR A 524 -10.11 -1.33 -0.57
C THR A 524 -10.98 -1.66 0.64
N PHE A 525 -11.20 -0.69 1.53
CA PHE A 525 -12.07 -0.87 2.69
C PHE A 525 -13.52 -0.47 2.39
N PRO A 526 -14.52 -1.17 2.95
CA PRO A 526 -15.94 -0.84 2.76
C PRO A 526 -16.35 0.56 3.26
N SER A 527 -15.59 1.14 4.18
CA SER A 527 -15.83 2.50 4.70
C SER A 527 -14.52 3.08 5.19
N LEU A 528 -14.25 4.34 4.86
CA LEU A 528 -13.09 5.07 5.39
C LEU A 528 -13.55 6.11 6.41
N PRO A 529 -12.74 6.41 7.45
CA PRO A 529 -13.10 7.41 8.46
C PRO A 529 -13.37 8.81 7.90
N PHE A 530 -12.81 9.12 6.74
CA PHE A 530 -12.87 10.42 6.09
C PHE A 530 -13.64 10.37 4.76
N ASP A 531 -14.61 9.45 4.66
CA ASP A 531 -15.50 9.43 3.50
C ASP A 531 -16.29 10.74 3.39
N PRO A 532 -16.47 11.28 2.16
CA PRO A 532 -17.19 12.51 1.94
C PRO A 532 -18.63 12.34 2.41
N VAL A 533 -19.01 13.21 3.34
CA VAL A 533 -20.38 13.30 3.84
C VAL A 533 -21.20 14.20 2.93
N LEU A 534 -22.43 13.79 2.65
CA LEU A 534 -23.38 14.65 1.94
C LEU A 534 -23.73 15.87 2.81
N PRO A 535 -23.98 17.04 2.21
CA PRO A 535 -24.46 18.20 2.95
C PRO A 535 -25.81 17.91 3.61
N SER A 536 -26.11 18.58 4.72
CA SER A 536 -27.37 18.39 5.47
C SER A 536 -28.63 18.60 4.62
N GLU A 537 -28.57 19.49 3.63
CA GLU A 537 -29.68 19.81 2.70
C GLU A 537 -29.99 18.71 1.67
N SER A 538 -29.06 17.77 1.44
CA SER A 538 -29.23 16.67 0.47
C SER A 538 -30.42 15.77 0.78
N LYS A 539 -30.86 15.74 2.03
CA LYS A 539 -32.06 15.02 2.48
C LYS A 539 -33.38 15.70 2.05
N PHE A 540 -33.33 16.98 1.70
CA PHE A 540 -34.51 17.82 1.44
C PHE A 540 -34.63 18.22 -0.03
N ILE A 541 -33.50 18.52 -0.69
CA ILE A 541 -33.46 19.13 -2.02
C ILE A 541 -33.04 18.12 -3.10
N GLY A 542 -32.62 16.91 -2.70
CA GLY A 542 -32.29 15.83 -3.62
C GLY A 542 -31.05 15.05 -3.19
N SER A 543 -31.28 13.78 -2.90
CA SER A 543 -30.36 12.65 -3.03
C SER A 543 -31.25 11.40 -3.11
N SER A 544 -30.75 10.29 -3.66
CA SER A 544 -31.50 9.03 -3.77
C SER A 544 -31.96 8.46 -2.41
N TYR A 545 -31.47 9.03 -1.32
CA TYR A 545 -31.93 8.76 0.03
C TYR A 545 -33.17 9.62 0.32
N GLY A 546 -34.34 8.98 0.44
CA GLY A 546 -35.53 9.63 0.99
C GLY A 546 -35.29 10.14 2.42
N PHE A 547 -36.26 10.87 2.97
CA PHE A 547 -36.21 11.39 4.33
C PHE A 547 -35.87 10.29 5.35
N ARG A 548 -34.64 10.31 5.89
CA ARG A 548 -34.23 9.53 7.07
C ARG A 548 -33.73 10.47 8.18
N PRO A 549 -34.03 10.18 9.46
CA PRO A 549 -33.61 11.00 10.59
C PRO A 549 -32.07 11.20 10.63
N ILE A 550 -31.65 12.25 11.33
CA ILE A 550 -30.29 12.82 11.32
C ILE A 550 -29.24 11.74 11.65
N GLY A 551 -28.13 11.69 10.88
CA GLY A 551 -26.94 10.91 11.20
C GLY A 551 -26.86 9.43 10.79
N ALA A 552 -27.84 8.85 10.08
CA ALA A 552 -27.82 7.40 9.77
C ALA A 552 -27.70 6.50 11.03
N GLY A 553 -28.18 6.97 12.18
CA GLY A 553 -27.97 6.32 13.48
C GLY A 553 -26.84 6.92 14.34
N LEU A 554 -26.05 7.86 13.80
CA LEU A 554 -25.21 8.75 14.60
C LEU A 554 -26.10 9.84 15.23
N GLY A 555 -26.87 9.45 16.22
CA GLY A 555 -27.66 10.38 17.01
C GLY A 555 -26.76 11.44 17.64
N GLY A 556 -27.21 12.70 17.56
CA GLY A 556 -26.81 13.80 18.43
C GLY A 556 -25.32 14.09 18.56
N SER A 557 -24.82 15.02 17.74
CA SER A 557 -23.81 15.97 18.22
C SER A 557 -24.51 17.17 18.84
#